data_AF-A0A537X2Y0-F1
#
_entry.id   AF-A0A537X2Y0-F1
#
_cell.length_a   1.000
_cell.length_b   1.000
_cell.length_c   1.000
_cell.angle_alpha   90.00
_cell.angle_beta   90.00
_cell.angle_gamma   90.00
#
_symmetry.space_group_name_H-M   'P 1'
#
loop_
_entity.id
_entity.type
_entity.pdbx_description
1 polymer ?
#
loop_
_entity_poly.entity_id
_entity_poly.type
_entity_poly.pdbx_seq_one_letter_code
_entity_poly.pdbx_strand_id
1 'polypeptide(L)'
;MSSTTTTPAATTSTMRPRPEAASSFGAFGRRAACSARLRDGLPNANESSIPAGIGHPSHHLNPGTIAFVSEIADVLAAIESLSASGRRMALATIVAVRGSTYRRPGARLLVPEDGAPIGNISGGCLEGDVADMARLVMEEGRARLAGWDLTADDDAVWGLGLGCNGAIEVFIEPADRAAEAARALRTALDEERPISLVTVIDSAEPDAIAPGARLVVMPDGAVDGSLGRPDVDAEAIAAARDLLAAERSEIRTLAEGIRAFVEILDPPLRLVICGAGHDAIPLVRAASLLGWSATVVDDRAMFLNQERFPEAHAFVLVDEPSEVAKAITIDARTFVVVMTHNFLRDKEYLRSLLTTDARYVAMLGPAARTQRLVMELDEEGTPITEDRRARIHGPAGLDLGAEGPEEIAQAIVGEIVAVRRGRDGGFLKERPTPIHDRPRPGTEAR
;
A
#
# COMPACT_ATOMS: atom_id res chain seq x y z
N MET A 1 -74.42 -47.02 9.43
CA MET A 1 -75.52 -46.19 8.87
C MET A 1 -75.01 -44.75 8.86
N SER A 2 -74.36 -44.35 7.76
CA SER A 2 -74.84 -43.33 6.79
C SER A 2 -74.41 -41.92 7.23
N SER A 3 -73.26 -41.39 6.78
CA SER A 3 -73.02 -40.64 5.52
C SER A 3 -73.67 -39.24 5.50
N THR A 4 -72.86 -38.18 5.43
CA THR A 4 -72.89 -37.18 4.33
C THR A 4 -71.70 -36.22 4.38
N THR A 5 -71.14 -36.05 3.19
CA THR A 5 -70.07 -35.17 2.66
C THR A 5 -70.47 -33.70 2.63
N THR A 6 -69.51 -32.75 2.70
CA THR A 6 -69.50 -31.49 1.92
C THR A 6 -68.11 -30.82 1.96
N THR A 7 -67.56 -30.49 0.78
CA THR A 7 -66.35 -29.70 0.50
C THR A 7 -66.62 -28.19 0.58
N PRO A 8 -65.61 -27.32 0.79
CA PRO A 8 -65.31 -26.29 -0.24
C PRO A 8 -63.78 -26.06 -0.43
N ALA A 9 -63.25 -26.00 -1.66
CA ALA A 9 -63.25 -24.90 -2.64
C ALA A 9 -62.34 -23.72 -2.26
N ALA A 10 -61.23 -23.62 -3.00
CA ALA A 10 -60.25 -22.54 -2.97
C ALA A 10 -60.81 -21.27 -3.61
N THR A 11 -60.49 -20.10 -3.04
CA THR A 11 -60.55 -18.81 -3.74
C THR A 11 -59.41 -17.90 -3.28
N THR A 12 -58.80 -17.29 -4.28
CA THR A 12 -57.69 -16.36 -4.28
C THR A 12 -58.06 -15.02 -3.64
N SER A 13 -57.19 -14.49 -2.77
CA SER A 13 -57.22 -13.09 -2.34
C SER A 13 -55.83 -12.48 -2.43
N THR A 14 -55.76 -11.43 -3.22
CA THR A 14 -54.59 -10.61 -3.56
C THR A 14 -54.23 -9.69 -2.39
N MET A 15 -53.06 -9.89 -1.79
CA MET A 15 -52.45 -8.95 -0.84
C MET A 15 -51.31 -8.19 -1.52
N ARG A 16 -51.44 -6.85 -1.58
CA ARG A 16 -50.43 -5.92 -2.08
C ARG A 16 -49.19 -5.92 -1.15
N PRO A 17 -47.96 -5.83 -1.69
CA PRO A 17 -46.77 -5.61 -0.87
C PRO A 17 -46.65 -4.14 -0.43
N ARG A 18 -46.21 -3.95 0.82
CA ARG A 18 -45.72 -2.69 1.38
C ARG A 18 -44.40 -2.29 0.69
N PRO A 19 -44.05 -0.99 0.60
CA PRO A 19 -42.81 -0.58 -0.02
C PRO A 19 -41.62 -0.99 0.86
N GLU A 20 -40.69 -1.74 0.27
CA GLU A 20 -39.37 -2.02 0.85
C GLU A 20 -38.55 -0.73 0.89
N ALA A 21 -37.89 -0.51 2.02
CA ALA A 21 -36.89 0.52 2.19
C ALA A 21 -35.71 0.24 1.26
N ALA A 22 -35.35 1.22 0.44
CA ALA A 22 -34.18 1.17 -0.43
C ALA A 22 -32.91 1.06 0.41
N SER A 23 -32.20 -0.06 0.29
CA SER A 23 -30.82 -0.19 0.76
C SER A 23 -29.90 0.60 -0.18
N SER A 24 -28.91 1.27 0.39
CA SER A 24 -28.02 2.24 -0.28
C SER A 24 -26.99 1.63 -1.25
N PHE A 25 -27.29 0.50 -1.88
CA PHE A 25 -26.54 -0.06 -3.00
C PHE A 25 -27.34 0.17 -4.28
N GLY A 26 -26.99 1.24 -5.01
CA GLY A 26 -27.58 1.54 -6.31
C GLY A 26 -27.47 0.34 -7.26
N ALA A 27 -28.54 0.10 -8.01
CA ALA A 27 -28.70 -1.02 -8.92
C ALA A 27 -27.51 -1.18 -9.87
N PHE A 28 -26.92 -2.37 -9.87
CA PHE A 28 -25.83 -2.81 -10.75
C PHE A 28 -26.06 -2.42 -12.22
N GLY A 29 -25.25 -1.49 -12.73
CA GLY A 29 -25.13 -1.19 -14.14
C GLY A 29 -24.31 -2.26 -14.87
N ARG A 30 -24.95 -2.91 -15.85
CA ARG A 30 -24.43 -3.78 -16.94
C ARG A 30 -23.22 -4.69 -16.60
N ARG A 31 -23.53 -5.99 -16.47
CA ARG A 31 -22.60 -7.13 -16.43
C ARG A 31 -21.75 -7.20 -17.71
N ALA A 32 -20.43 -7.25 -17.59
CA ALA A 32 -19.58 -7.80 -18.65
C ALA A 32 -19.50 -9.32 -18.43
N ALA A 33 -20.02 -10.10 -19.38
CA ALA A 33 -19.87 -11.56 -19.36
C ALA A 33 -18.51 -11.92 -19.95
N CYS A 34 -17.72 -12.69 -19.21
CA CYS A 34 -16.46 -13.26 -19.68
C CYS A 34 -16.74 -14.19 -20.88
N SER A 35 -16.35 -13.81 -22.09
CA SER A 35 -16.47 -14.67 -23.27
C SER A 35 -15.14 -15.38 -23.54
N ALA A 36 -15.04 -16.64 -23.14
CA ALA A 36 -13.93 -17.50 -23.54
C ALA A 36 -14.00 -17.78 -25.06
N ARG A 37 -13.04 -17.27 -25.83
CA ARG A 37 -12.82 -17.72 -27.21
C ARG A 37 -11.77 -18.82 -27.23
N LEU A 38 -12.21 -20.02 -27.57
CA LEU A 38 -11.37 -21.14 -27.98
C LEU A 38 -10.54 -20.73 -29.21
N ARG A 39 -9.21 -20.78 -29.09
CA ARG A 39 -8.32 -20.75 -30.26
C ARG A 39 -7.87 -22.18 -30.55
N ASP A 40 -8.44 -22.73 -31.62
CA ASP A 40 -7.94 -23.93 -32.28
C ASP A 40 -6.69 -23.60 -33.11
N GLY A 41 -5.68 -24.47 -33.02
CA GLY A 41 -4.77 -24.83 -34.11
C GLY A 41 -3.67 -23.83 -34.51
N LEU A 42 -2.42 -24.13 -34.15
CA LEU A 42 -1.24 -23.71 -34.91
C LEU A 42 -0.31 -24.91 -35.15
N PRO A 43 0.16 -25.16 -36.39
CA PRO A 43 1.13 -26.20 -36.68
C PRO A 43 2.58 -25.71 -36.50
N ASN A 44 3.46 -26.66 -36.18
CA ASN A 44 4.91 -26.50 -36.12
C ASN A 44 5.50 -26.01 -37.47
N ALA A 45 6.47 -25.10 -37.39
CA ALA A 45 7.39 -24.83 -38.50
C ALA A 45 8.81 -24.56 -37.98
N ASN A 46 9.75 -25.22 -38.66
CA ASN A 46 11.20 -25.25 -38.47
C ASN A 46 11.91 -23.93 -38.77
N GLU A 47 13.12 -23.85 -38.20
CA GLU A 47 14.34 -23.10 -38.55
C GLU A 47 14.39 -22.39 -39.92
N SER A 48 14.79 -21.11 -39.92
CA SER A 48 15.87 -20.57 -40.78
C SER A 48 16.17 -19.08 -40.54
N SER A 49 17.44 -18.82 -40.19
CA SER A 49 18.32 -17.67 -40.50
C SER A 49 17.77 -16.34 -41.08
N ILE A 50 18.12 -15.22 -40.44
CA ILE A 50 18.17 -13.86 -41.05
C ILE A 50 19.43 -13.11 -40.55
N PRO A 51 20.12 -12.30 -41.38
CA PRO A 51 21.47 -11.78 -41.13
C PRO A 51 21.52 -10.40 -40.44
N ALA A 52 22.73 -10.00 -40.06
CA ALA A 52 23.07 -8.80 -39.32
C ALA A 52 22.91 -7.48 -40.09
N GLY A 53 22.53 -6.43 -39.35
CA GLY A 53 22.94 -5.04 -39.60
C GLY A 53 21.82 -4.04 -39.91
N ILE A 54 21.55 -3.11 -38.98
CA ILE A 54 21.53 -1.64 -39.14
C ILE A 54 21.15 -1.05 -37.76
N GLY A 55 22.01 -0.18 -37.23
CA GLY A 55 21.92 0.34 -35.87
C GLY A 55 20.91 1.49 -35.70
N HIS A 56 20.27 1.49 -34.53
CA HIS A 56 19.64 2.66 -33.90
C HIS A 56 20.25 2.84 -32.50
N PRO A 57 20.33 4.09 -31.98
CA PRO A 57 20.94 4.36 -30.69
C PRO A 57 19.97 3.93 -29.58
N SER A 58 20.14 2.70 -29.09
CA SER A 58 19.48 2.24 -27.88
C SER A 58 20.22 2.82 -26.68
N HIS A 59 19.55 3.68 -25.92
CA HIS A 59 19.96 4.01 -24.56
C HIS A 59 19.98 2.70 -23.74
N HIS A 60 21.15 2.09 -23.64
CA HIS A 60 21.40 0.96 -22.77
C HIS A 60 21.34 1.44 -21.32
N LEU A 61 20.23 1.18 -20.64
CA LEU A 61 20.25 1.01 -19.19
C LEU A 61 21.13 -0.19 -18.87
N ASN A 62 22.14 0.03 -18.03
CA ASN A 62 23.16 -0.94 -17.66
C ASN A 62 22.50 -2.15 -16.96
N PRO A 63 22.74 -3.41 -17.35
CA PRO A 63 22.07 -4.58 -16.78
C PRO A 63 22.64 -5.03 -15.42
N GLY A 64 23.19 -4.11 -14.62
CA GLY A 64 23.93 -4.39 -13.38
C GLY A 64 23.37 -3.76 -12.10
N THR A 65 22.20 -3.13 -12.14
CA THR A 65 21.58 -2.55 -10.95
C THR A 65 20.10 -2.90 -10.96
N ILE A 66 19.76 -4.05 -10.37
CA ILE A 66 18.37 -4.31 -9.98
C ILE A 66 18.12 -3.44 -8.74
N ALA A 67 17.89 -2.15 -8.96
CA ALA A 67 17.24 -1.33 -7.96
C ALA A 67 15.80 -1.87 -7.90
N PHE A 68 15.50 -2.66 -6.88
CA PHE A 68 14.12 -3.03 -6.56
C PHE A 68 13.43 -1.77 -6.06
N VAL A 69 13.00 -0.95 -7.02
CA VAL A 69 12.15 0.20 -6.78
C VAL A 69 10.78 -0.35 -6.38
N SER A 70 10.15 0.30 -5.40
CA SER A 70 8.78 -0.06 -5.02
C SER A 70 7.86 -0.02 -6.24
N GLU A 71 6.92 -0.95 -6.37
CA GLU A 71 5.95 -1.03 -7.48
C GLU A 71 5.27 0.33 -7.80
N ILE A 72 4.99 1.14 -6.77
CA ILE A 72 4.41 2.46 -6.92
C ILE A 72 5.34 3.45 -7.64
N ALA A 73 6.64 3.35 -7.41
CA ALA A 73 7.63 4.20 -8.06
C ALA A 73 7.90 3.78 -9.51
N ASP A 74 7.74 2.50 -9.85
CA ASP A 74 7.72 2.04 -11.26
C ASP A 74 6.50 2.61 -12.00
N VAL A 75 5.32 2.53 -11.37
CA VAL A 75 4.08 3.13 -11.90
C VAL A 75 4.24 4.64 -12.09
N LEU A 76 4.82 5.33 -11.09
CA LEU A 76 5.05 6.78 -11.15
C LEU A 76 6.01 7.17 -12.28
N ALA A 77 7.16 6.50 -12.38
CA ALA A 77 8.14 6.74 -13.43
C ALA A 77 7.55 6.48 -14.83
N ALA A 78 6.70 5.46 -14.96
CA ALA A 78 6.01 5.16 -16.20
C ALA A 78 4.97 6.23 -16.57
N ILE A 79 4.17 6.74 -15.61
CA ILE A 79 3.23 7.84 -15.86
C ILE A 79 3.98 9.08 -16.34
N GLU A 80 5.07 9.46 -15.67
CA GLU A 80 5.87 10.63 -16.02
C GLU A 80 6.47 10.50 -17.44
N SER A 81 7.05 9.34 -17.75
CA SER A 81 7.65 9.06 -19.07
C SER A 81 6.62 9.07 -20.21
N LEU A 82 5.46 8.42 -20.01
CA LEU A 82 4.40 8.37 -21.01
C LEU A 82 3.74 9.75 -21.19
N SER A 83 3.59 10.51 -20.11
CA SER A 83 3.02 11.88 -20.16
C SER A 83 3.93 12.82 -20.93
N ALA A 84 5.25 12.75 -20.67
CA ALA A 84 6.25 13.56 -21.37
C ALA A 84 6.32 13.24 -22.88
N SER A 85 6.00 12.01 -23.28
CA SER A 85 5.97 11.58 -24.69
C SER A 85 4.59 11.74 -25.35
N GLY A 86 3.59 12.27 -24.64
CA GLY A 86 2.24 12.48 -25.17
C GLY A 86 1.49 11.18 -25.50
N ARG A 87 1.92 10.05 -24.95
CA ARG A 87 1.29 8.74 -25.18
C ARG A 87 0.06 8.58 -24.31
N ARG A 88 -0.98 7.94 -24.84
CA ARG A 88 -2.20 7.69 -24.06
C ARG A 88 -1.96 6.57 -23.07
N MET A 89 -2.60 6.72 -21.92
CA MET A 89 -2.60 5.73 -20.84
C MET A 89 -3.87 5.91 -20.01
N ALA A 90 -4.19 4.91 -19.20
CA ALA A 90 -5.16 5.02 -18.13
C ALA A 90 -4.60 4.42 -16.84
N LEU A 91 -4.97 5.00 -15.72
CA LEU A 91 -4.58 4.54 -14.39
C LEU A 91 -5.79 3.90 -13.73
N ALA A 92 -5.66 2.64 -13.34
CA ALA A 92 -6.66 1.92 -12.57
C ALA A 92 -6.21 1.84 -11.10
N THR A 93 -7.07 2.25 -10.18
CA THR A 93 -6.81 2.28 -8.73
C THR A 93 -7.90 1.49 -8.00
N ILE A 94 -7.53 0.53 -7.15
CA ILE A 94 -8.50 -0.10 -6.25
C ILE A 94 -8.94 0.94 -5.23
N VAL A 95 -10.24 1.21 -5.13
CA VAL A 95 -10.81 2.18 -4.17
C VAL A 95 -11.63 1.52 -3.07
N ALA A 96 -12.13 0.31 -3.30
CA ALA A 96 -12.81 -0.50 -2.28
C ALA A 96 -12.53 -1.98 -2.46
N VAL A 97 -12.60 -2.72 -1.35
CA VAL A 97 -12.52 -4.18 -1.33
C VAL A 97 -13.55 -4.75 -0.36
N ARG A 98 -14.14 -5.89 -0.71
CA ARG A 98 -15.05 -6.68 0.11
C ARG A 98 -14.58 -8.12 0.12
N GLY A 99 -14.66 -8.81 1.26
CA GLY A 99 -14.20 -10.19 1.36
C GLY A 99 -12.67 -10.31 1.30
N SER A 100 -12.17 -11.43 0.76
CA SER A 100 -10.74 -11.71 0.67
C SER A 100 -10.20 -11.34 -0.70
N THR A 101 -9.31 -10.34 -0.74
CA THR A 101 -8.67 -9.86 -1.97
C THR A 101 -7.16 -9.79 -1.78
N TYR A 102 -6.40 -10.01 -2.86
CA TYR A 102 -4.93 -10.01 -2.81
C TYR A 102 -4.35 -8.63 -2.47
N ARG A 103 -4.91 -7.57 -3.08
CA ARG A 103 -4.50 -6.18 -2.84
C ARG A 103 -5.60 -5.40 -2.13
N ARG A 104 -5.20 -4.23 -1.61
CA ARG A 104 -6.02 -3.31 -0.80
C ARG A 104 -6.23 -2.00 -1.59
N PRO A 105 -7.15 -1.12 -1.12
CA PRO A 105 -7.31 0.19 -1.72
C PRO A 105 -5.99 0.96 -1.82
N GLY A 106 -5.79 1.70 -2.93
CA GLY A 106 -4.55 2.38 -3.30
C GLY A 106 -3.62 1.57 -4.22
N ALA A 107 -3.86 0.26 -4.39
CA ALA A 107 -3.13 -0.52 -5.40
C ALA A 107 -3.47 -0.03 -6.81
N ARG A 108 -2.44 0.09 -7.66
CA ARG A 108 -2.51 0.75 -8.96
C ARG A 108 -2.03 -0.16 -10.09
N LEU A 109 -2.68 -0.03 -11.24
CA LEU A 109 -2.28 -0.63 -12.50
C LEU A 109 -2.30 0.46 -13.57
N LEU A 110 -1.13 0.78 -14.12
CA LEU A 110 -1.00 1.66 -15.28
C LEU A 110 -1.17 0.84 -16.55
N VAL A 111 -2.07 1.28 -17.43
CA VAL A 111 -2.32 0.65 -18.72
C VAL A 111 -1.92 1.63 -19.82
N PRO A 112 -0.76 1.45 -20.47
CA PRO A 112 -0.41 2.25 -21.64
C PRO A 112 -1.28 1.88 -22.85
N GLU A 113 -1.40 2.77 -23.83
CA GLU A 113 -2.08 2.45 -25.09
C GLU A 113 -1.41 1.30 -25.84
N ASP A 114 -0.08 1.24 -25.79
CA ASP A 114 0.73 0.10 -26.28
C ASP A 114 1.73 -0.35 -25.22
N GLY A 115 1.84 -1.67 -25.07
CA GLY A 115 2.75 -2.33 -24.14
C GLY A 115 2.02 -3.15 -23.09
N ALA A 116 2.79 -3.71 -22.17
CA ALA A 116 2.25 -4.43 -21.03
C ALA A 116 1.80 -3.44 -19.93
N PRO A 117 0.75 -3.76 -19.16
CA PRO A 117 0.43 -3.03 -17.95
C PRO A 117 1.59 -3.04 -16.94
N ILE A 118 1.68 -1.99 -16.12
CA ILE A 118 2.71 -1.79 -15.10
C ILE A 118 2.03 -1.65 -13.74
N GLY A 119 2.48 -2.42 -12.75
CA GLY A 119 1.83 -2.54 -11.44
C GLY A 119 0.92 -3.77 -11.33
N ASN A 120 0.22 -3.92 -10.21
CA ASN A 120 -0.54 -5.12 -9.89
C ASN A 120 -1.74 -4.84 -8.95
N ILE A 121 -2.88 -5.44 -9.27
CA ILE A 121 -4.15 -5.30 -8.52
C ILE A 121 -4.67 -6.62 -7.95
N SER A 122 -4.38 -7.77 -8.56
CA SER A 122 -4.99 -9.05 -8.19
C SER A 122 -4.04 -10.24 -8.22
N GLY A 123 -2.82 -10.07 -8.74
CA GLY A 123 -1.84 -11.15 -8.86
C GLY A 123 -1.90 -11.90 -10.21
N GLY A 124 -2.63 -11.40 -11.21
CA GLY A 124 -2.67 -11.94 -12.58
C GLY A 124 -4.04 -12.32 -13.12
N CYS A 125 -5.11 -12.30 -12.30
CA CYS A 125 -6.44 -12.77 -12.70
C CYS A 125 -7.32 -11.67 -13.31
N LEU A 126 -7.23 -10.43 -12.84
CA LEU A 126 -8.11 -9.32 -13.22
C LEU A 126 -7.45 -8.28 -14.13
N GLU A 127 -6.13 -8.33 -14.28
CA GLU A 127 -5.35 -7.32 -14.99
C GLU A 127 -5.76 -7.20 -16.46
N GLY A 128 -6.16 -8.31 -17.10
CA GLY A 128 -6.66 -8.32 -18.47
C GLY A 128 -7.99 -7.57 -18.62
N ASP A 129 -8.98 -7.90 -17.79
CA ASP A 129 -10.30 -7.25 -17.82
C ASP A 129 -10.21 -5.76 -17.47
N VAL A 130 -9.37 -5.40 -16.49
CA VAL A 130 -9.12 -4.01 -16.14
C VAL A 130 -8.42 -3.28 -17.28
N ALA A 131 -7.49 -3.92 -17.99
CA ALA A 131 -6.85 -3.32 -19.16
C ALA A 131 -7.84 -3.05 -20.31
N ASP A 132 -8.81 -3.93 -20.54
CA ASP A 132 -9.85 -3.71 -21.55
C ASP A 132 -10.77 -2.54 -21.17
N MET A 133 -11.15 -2.42 -19.90
CA MET A 133 -11.89 -1.27 -19.40
C MET A 133 -11.08 0.04 -19.47
N ALA A 134 -9.77 -0.04 -19.20
CA ALA A 134 -8.86 1.08 -19.32
C ALA A 134 -8.75 1.60 -20.76
N ARG A 135 -8.76 0.71 -21.76
CA ARG A 135 -8.82 1.11 -23.18
C ARG A 135 -10.10 1.88 -23.52
N LEU A 136 -11.25 1.44 -23.01
CA LEU A 136 -12.52 2.17 -23.19
C LEU A 136 -12.47 3.56 -22.53
N VAL A 137 -11.90 3.67 -21.33
CA VAL A 137 -11.68 4.97 -20.65
C VAL A 137 -10.77 5.88 -21.47
N MET A 138 -9.69 5.35 -22.05
CA MET A 138 -8.80 6.10 -22.94
C MET A 138 -9.50 6.60 -24.22
N GLU A 139 -10.40 5.80 -24.80
CA GLU A 139 -11.15 6.18 -26.01
C GLU A 139 -12.20 7.26 -25.73
N GLU A 140 -12.92 7.14 -24.62
CA GLU A 140 -14.01 8.06 -24.27
C GLU A 140 -13.53 9.32 -23.53
N GLY A 141 -12.32 9.29 -22.98
CA GLY A 141 -11.76 10.39 -22.18
C GLY A 141 -12.50 10.64 -20.86
N ARG A 142 -13.27 9.66 -20.37
CA ARG A 142 -14.06 9.79 -19.12
C ARG A 142 -13.70 8.71 -18.13
N ALA A 143 -13.47 9.13 -16.88
CA ALA A 143 -13.21 8.19 -15.79
C ALA A 143 -14.42 7.30 -15.51
N ARG A 144 -14.18 6.10 -14.97
CA ARG A 144 -15.21 5.11 -14.67
C ARG A 144 -14.89 4.39 -13.36
N LEU A 145 -15.91 4.19 -12.54
CA LEU A 145 -15.88 3.26 -11.41
C LEU A 145 -16.49 1.92 -11.86
N ALA A 146 -15.75 0.82 -11.68
CA ALA A 146 -16.20 -0.52 -12.05
C ALA A 146 -15.95 -1.52 -10.93
N GLY A 147 -16.84 -2.51 -10.79
CA GLY A 147 -16.77 -3.54 -9.77
C GLY A 147 -16.55 -4.93 -10.36
N TRP A 148 -15.64 -5.69 -9.76
CA TRP A 148 -15.44 -7.11 -10.04
C TRP A 148 -15.80 -7.90 -8.80
N ASP A 149 -16.74 -8.84 -8.93
CA ASP A 149 -17.15 -9.72 -7.84
C ASP A 149 -16.73 -11.16 -8.17
N LEU A 150 -15.66 -11.62 -7.52
CA LEU A 150 -15.11 -12.97 -7.71
C LEU A 150 -15.90 -14.04 -6.95
N THR A 151 -16.92 -13.64 -6.18
CA THR A 151 -17.79 -14.56 -5.41
C THR A 151 -18.93 -15.13 -6.26
N ALA A 152 -19.25 -14.49 -7.39
CA ALA A 152 -20.40 -14.79 -8.22
C ALA A 152 -20.17 -15.95 -9.23
N ASP A 153 -18.91 -16.37 -9.44
CA ASP A 153 -18.56 -17.47 -10.35
C ASP A 153 -18.68 -18.87 -9.71
N ASP A 154 -19.02 -18.97 -8.41
CA ASP A 154 -19.19 -20.28 -7.73
C ASP A 154 -20.46 -21.04 -8.16
N ASP A 155 -21.43 -20.37 -8.81
CA ASP A 155 -22.67 -21.01 -9.28
C ASP A 155 -22.55 -21.62 -10.70
N ALA A 156 -21.46 -21.36 -11.43
CA ALA A 156 -21.24 -21.94 -12.75
C ALA A 156 -19.75 -22.23 -12.98
N VAL A 157 -19.42 -23.53 -13.05
CA VAL A 157 -18.13 -24.11 -13.45
C VAL A 157 -17.14 -24.32 -12.28
N TRP A 158 -17.22 -25.53 -11.72
CA TRP A 158 -16.07 -26.20 -11.13
C TRP A 158 -14.95 -26.28 -12.19
N GLY A 159 -14.00 -25.33 -12.20
CA GLY A 159 -12.88 -25.42 -13.13
C GLY A 159 -11.89 -24.26 -13.25
N LEU A 160 -12.11 -23.07 -12.66
CA LEU A 160 -11.19 -21.94 -12.86
C LEU A 160 -10.49 -21.40 -11.61
N GLY A 161 -10.73 -21.99 -10.44
CA GLY A 161 -9.79 -21.88 -9.31
C GLY A 161 -9.46 -20.45 -8.85
N LEU A 162 -10.44 -19.54 -8.85
CA LEU A 162 -10.27 -18.21 -8.28
C LEU A 162 -10.30 -18.33 -6.75
N GLY A 163 -9.14 -18.63 -6.14
CA GLY A 163 -9.02 -18.85 -4.69
C GLY A 163 -9.32 -17.62 -3.80
N CYS A 164 -9.63 -16.46 -4.38
CA CYS A 164 -10.00 -15.24 -3.66
C CYS A 164 -11.53 -15.03 -3.69
N ASN A 165 -12.21 -15.35 -2.59
CA ASN A 165 -13.65 -15.09 -2.42
C ASN A 165 -13.89 -13.63 -1.97
N GLY A 166 -13.75 -12.69 -2.90
CA GLY A 166 -13.89 -11.26 -2.64
C GLY A 166 -14.34 -10.45 -3.85
N ALA A 167 -14.62 -9.17 -3.62
CA ALA A 167 -14.99 -8.20 -4.65
C ALA A 167 -14.13 -6.95 -4.52
N ILE A 168 -13.82 -6.30 -5.64
CA ILE A 168 -13.08 -5.05 -5.69
C ILE A 168 -13.85 -4.00 -6.48
N GLU A 169 -13.75 -2.73 -6.07
CA GLU A 169 -14.12 -1.58 -6.89
C GLU A 169 -12.83 -0.91 -7.37
N VAL A 170 -12.73 -0.68 -8.68
CA VAL A 170 -11.58 -0.05 -9.33
C VAL A 170 -12.05 1.22 -10.02
N PHE A 171 -11.41 2.33 -9.67
CA PHE A 171 -11.57 3.60 -10.34
C PHE A 171 -10.53 3.72 -11.45
N ILE A 172 -10.97 3.95 -12.67
CA ILE A 172 -10.12 4.00 -13.86
C ILE A 172 -10.22 5.39 -14.47
N GLU A 173 -9.08 6.07 -14.60
CA GLU A 173 -9.00 7.46 -15.07
C GLU A 173 -8.04 7.61 -16.27
N PRO A 174 -8.32 8.55 -17.20
CA PRO A 174 -7.48 8.81 -18.37
C PRO A 174 -6.17 9.53 -18.02
N ALA A 175 -5.30 9.69 -19.01
CA ALA A 175 -3.90 10.13 -18.86
C ALA A 175 -3.71 11.47 -18.13
N ASP A 176 -4.52 12.48 -18.44
CA ASP A 176 -4.44 13.81 -17.82
C ASP A 176 -4.69 13.74 -16.31
N ARG A 177 -5.69 12.94 -15.91
CA ARG A 177 -6.03 12.66 -14.51
C ARG A 177 -4.97 11.79 -13.83
N ALA A 178 -4.46 10.77 -14.53
CA ALA A 178 -3.36 9.96 -14.03
C ALA A 178 -2.10 10.79 -13.71
N ALA A 179 -1.77 11.78 -14.56
CA ALA A 179 -0.65 12.69 -14.32
C ALA A 179 -0.86 13.56 -13.07
N GLU A 180 -2.09 14.01 -12.80
CA GLU A 180 -2.43 14.70 -11.55
C GLU A 180 -2.22 13.80 -10.32
N ALA A 181 -2.59 12.50 -10.39
CA ALA A 181 -2.34 11.55 -9.31
C ALA A 181 -0.84 11.32 -9.09
N ALA A 182 -0.09 11.20 -10.18
CA ALA A 182 1.37 11.07 -10.14
C ALA A 182 2.03 12.26 -9.45
N ARG A 183 1.58 13.50 -9.69
CA ARG A 183 2.12 14.67 -8.99
C ARG A 183 1.91 14.62 -7.48
N ALA A 184 0.73 14.19 -7.03
CA ALA A 184 0.46 14.01 -5.60
C ALA A 184 1.38 12.93 -5.00
N LEU A 185 1.49 11.77 -5.67
CA LEU A 185 2.40 10.70 -5.26
C LEU A 185 3.86 11.17 -5.18
N ARG A 186 4.33 11.90 -6.19
CA ARG A 186 5.67 12.49 -6.24
C ARG A 186 5.90 13.43 -5.06
N THR A 187 4.93 14.29 -4.75
CA THR A 187 5.00 15.21 -3.61
C THR A 187 5.16 14.46 -2.28
N ALA A 188 4.38 13.38 -2.08
CA ALA A 188 4.49 12.55 -0.88
C ALA A 188 5.88 11.91 -0.71
N LEU A 189 6.46 11.46 -1.83
CA LEU A 189 7.79 10.86 -1.88
C LEU A 189 8.90 11.89 -1.64
N ASP A 190 8.85 13.01 -2.36
CA ASP A 190 9.91 14.03 -2.37
C ASP A 190 9.96 14.83 -1.05
N GLU A 191 8.79 15.17 -0.50
CA GLU A 191 8.72 15.81 0.82
C GLU A 191 8.96 14.81 1.95
N GLU A 192 8.99 13.52 1.63
CA GLU A 192 8.94 12.42 2.57
C GLU A 192 7.93 12.71 3.67
N ARG A 193 6.67 13.03 3.39
CA ARG A 193 5.64 13.25 4.43
C ARG A 193 4.35 12.56 4.01
N PRO A 194 3.60 11.95 4.95
CA PRO A 194 2.28 11.44 4.62
C PRO A 194 1.38 12.57 4.12
N ILE A 195 0.68 12.37 3.01
CA ILE A 195 -0.30 13.34 2.51
C ILE A 195 -1.63 12.62 2.27
N SER A 196 -2.72 13.38 2.17
CA SER A 196 -4.01 12.83 1.75
C SER A 196 -4.38 13.30 0.36
N LEU A 197 -4.68 12.36 -0.53
CA LEU A 197 -5.25 12.59 -1.85
C LEU A 197 -6.74 12.27 -1.80
N VAL A 198 -7.58 13.26 -2.05
CA VAL A 198 -9.03 13.07 -2.16
C VAL A 198 -9.40 13.07 -3.63
N THR A 199 -10.01 11.98 -4.10
CA THR A 199 -10.45 11.85 -5.50
C THR A 199 -11.95 11.56 -5.54
N VAL A 200 -12.72 12.38 -6.26
CA VAL A 200 -14.14 12.10 -6.53
C VAL A 200 -14.22 10.89 -7.47
N ILE A 201 -14.88 9.83 -7.03
CA ILE A 201 -14.99 8.57 -7.78
C ILE A 201 -16.37 8.38 -8.41
N ASP A 202 -17.39 9.01 -7.83
CA ASP A 202 -18.78 8.93 -8.29
C ASP A 202 -19.60 10.11 -7.74
N SER A 203 -20.57 10.57 -8.52
CA SER A 203 -21.45 11.67 -8.18
C SER A 203 -22.88 11.25 -8.49
N ALA A 204 -23.79 11.36 -7.50
CA ALA A 204 -25.18 10.95 -7.66
C ALA A 204 -25.91 11.73 -8.78
N GLU A 205 -25.55 13.01 -8.94
CA GLU A 205 -25.98 13.84 -10.06
C GLU A 205 -24.85 13.96 -11.09
N PRO A 206 -25.09 13.63 -12.38
CA PRO A 206 -24.07 13.59 -13.43
C PRO A 206 -23.26 14.89 -13.62
N ASP A 207 -23.84 16.04 -13.25
CA ASP A 207 -23.25 17.37 -13.45
C ASP A 207 -22.74 18.02 -12.14
N ALA A 208 -22.80 17.34 -10.99
CA ALA A 208 -22.42 17.95 -9.71
C ALA A 208 -20.90 18.22 -9.63
N ILE A 209 -20.10 17.16 -9.76
CA ILE A 209 -18.63 17.22 -9.83
C ILE A 209 -18.15 16.09 -10.73
N ALA A 210 -17.24 16.40 -11.67
CA ALA A 210 -16.69 15.41 -12.57
C ALA A 210 -15.84 14.37 -11.81
N PRO A 211 -16.06 13.05 -12.03
CA PRO A 211 -15.18 12.02 -11.50
C PRO A 211 -13.73 12.24 -11.92
N GLY A 212 -12.81 12.07 -10.96
CA GLY A 212 -11.38 12.36 -11.12
C GLY A 212 -10.97 13.77 -10.69
N ALA A 213 -11.93 14.64 -10.33
CA ALA A 213 -11.63 15.88 -9.60
C ALA A 213 -10.96 15.53 -8.26
N ARG A 214 -9.93 16.31 -7.88
CA ARG A 214 -9.10 15.99 -6.73
C ARG A 214 -8.61 17.21 -5.97
N LEU A 215 -8.32 16.99 -4.70
CA LEU A 215 -7.54 17.89 -3.87
C LEU A 215 -6.54 17.10 -3.03
N VAL A 216 -5.45 17.75 -2.64
CA VAL A 216 -4.40 17.21 -1.80
C VAL A 216 -4.38 17.99 -0.50
N VAL A 217 -4.32 17.28 0.63
CA VAL A 217 -4.21 17.88 1.97
C VAL A 217 -2.89 17.46 2.60
N MET A 218 -2.08 18.45 2.95
CA MET A 218 -0.80 18.27 3.64
C MET A 218 -0.99 18.18 5.17
N PRO A 219 -0.04 17.58 5.92
CA PRO A 219 -0.16 17.46 7.38
C PRO A 219 -0.19 18.79 8.15
N ASP A 220 0.41 19.85 7.59
CA ASP A 220 0.35 21.21 8.16
C ASP A 220 -0.96 21.94 7.83
N GLY A 221 -1.86 21.29 7.09
CA GLY A 221 -3.16 21.81 6.70
C GLY A 221 -3.16 22.61 5.41
N ALA A 222 -2.02 22.76 4.73
CA ALA A 222 -1.98 23.29 3.37
C ALA A 222 -2.79 22.39 2.41
N VAL A 223 -3.43 23.01 1.42
CA VAL A 223 -4.29 22.33 0.45
C VAL A 223 -3.87 22.74 -0.95
N ASP A 224 -3.77 21.76 -1.85
CA ASP A 224 -3.56 21.97 -3.28
C ASP A 224 -4.73 21.37 -4.08
N GLY A 225 -5.17 22.06 -5.13
CA GLY A 225 -6.35 21.70 -5.91
C GLY A 225 -7.70 22.04 -5.26
N SER A 226 -8.77 21.57 -5.90
CA SER A 226 -10.17 21.78 -5.49
C SER A 226 -11.04 20.75 -6.22
N LEU A 227 -12.12 20.30 -5.57
CA LEU A 227 -13.15 19.49 -6.20
C LEU A 227 -14.12 20.33 -7.04
N GLY A 228 -13.98 21.66 -7.03
CA GLY A 228 -14.78 22.61 -7.80
C GLY A 228 -15.91 23.28 -7.03
N ARG A 229 -16.12 22.89 -5.76
CA ARG A 229 -17.19 23.40 -4.89
C ARG A 229 -16.68 23.65 -3.46
N PRO A 230 -16.78 24.88 -2.93
CA PRO A 230 -16.24 25.21 -1.62
C PRO A 230 -16.83 24.43 -0.43
N ASP A 231 -18.11 24.08 -0.48
CA ASP A 231 -18.79 23.30 0.54
C ASP A 231 -18.30 21.84 0.55
N VAL A 232 -18.15 21.24 -0.63
CA VAL A 232 -17.60 19.89 -0.79
C VAL A 232 -16.11 19.85 -0.45
N ASP A 233 -15.34 20.87 -0.82
CA ASP A 233 -13.93 21.01 -0.46
C ASP A 233 -13.75 21.05 1.06
N ALA A 234 -14.59 21.79 1.78
CA ALA A 234 -14.52 21.88 3.24
C ALA A 234 -14.75 20.52 3.91
N GLU A 235 -15.75 19.75 3.46
CA GLU A 235 -16.01 18.39 3.96
C GLU A 235 -14.88 17.41 3.59
N ALA A 236 -14.37 17.49 2.37
CA ALA A 236 -13.25 16.68 1.90
C ALA A 236 -11.97 16.95 2.72
N ILE A 237 -11.66 18.21 3.03
CA ILE A 237 -10.50 18.59 3.86
C ILE A 237 -10.67 18.07 5.29
N ALA A 238 -11.86 18.16 5.86
CA ALA A 238 -12.14 17.60 7.19
C ALA A 238 -11.93 16.07 7.21
N ALA A 239 -12.51 15.36 6.23
CA ALA A 239 -12.34 13.92 6.09
C ALA A 239 -10.88 13.50 5.88
N ALA A 240 -10.14 14.24 5.05
CA ALA A 240 -8.72 14.02 4.81
C ALA A 240 -7.89 14.15 6.09
N ARG A 241 -8.12 15.19 6.91
CA ARG A 241 -7.41 15.39 8.18
C ARG A 241 -7.70 14.27 9.19
N ASP A 242 -8.97 13.88 9.32
CA ASP A 242 -9.38 12.79 10.21
C ASP A 242 -8.69 11.47 9.82
N LEU A 243 -8.56 11.22 8.51
CA LEU A 243 -7.98 9.98 7.98
C LEU A 243 -6.46 9.97 7.95
N LEU A 244 -5.82 11.13 7.75
CA LEU A 244 -4.38 11.34 7.95
C LEU A 244 -3.99 10.98 9.38
N ALA A 245 -4.73 11.50 10.37
CA ALA A 245 -4.48 11.22 11.78
C ALA A 245 -4.70 9.74 12.15
N ALA A 246 -5.63 9.06 11.45
CA ALA A 246 -5.92 7.65 11.65
C ALA A 246 -5.05 6.69 10.79
N GLU A 247 -4.12 7.22 9.99
CA GLU A 247 -3.24 6.47 9.07
C GLU A 247 -4.00 5.44 8.19
N ARG A 248 -5.19 5.80 7.68
CA ARG A 248 -6.07 4.87 6.94
C ARG A 248 -6.79 5.51 5.75
N SER A 249 -6.86 4.79 4.63
CA SER A 249 -7.60 5.19 3.42
C SER A 249 -9.00 4.58 3.41
N GLU A 250 -10.01 5.36 2.99
CA GLU A 250 -11.38 4.87 2.81
C GLU A 250 -12.20 5.73 1.85
N ILE A 251 -13.37 5.22 1.44
CA ILE A 251 -14.36 6.01 0.71
C ILE A 251 -15.22 6.78 1.71
N ARG A 252 -15.45 8.06 1.45
CA ARG A 252 -16.37 8.92 2.18
C ARG A 252 -17.48 9.42 1.25
N THR A 253 -18.67 9.53 1.81
CA THR A 253 -19.78 10.25 1.19
C THR A 253 -19.74 11.68 1.73
N LEU A 254 -19.57 12.63 0.83
CA LEU A 254 -19.59 14.07 1.08
C LEU A 254 -21.01 14.60 0.80
N ALA A 255 -21.16 15.93 0.87
CA ALA A 255 -22.40 16.63 0.52
C ALA A 255 -23.03 16.11 -0.79
N GLU A 256 -24.37 16.07 -0.80
CA GLU A 256 -25.20 15.67 -1.95
C GLU A 256 -24.91 14.25 -2.49
N GLY A 257 -24.33 13.39 -1.66
CA GLY A 257 -24.09 11.99 -2.01
C GLY A 257 -22.85 11.77 -2.87
N ILE A 258 -21.98 12.78 -3.03
CA ILE A 258 -20.72 12.66 -3.76
C ILE A 258 -19.83 11.64 -3.04
N ARG A 259 -19.35 10.62 -3.75
CA ARG A 259 -18.42 9.63 -3.20
C ARG A 259 -17.00 10.04 -3.56
N ALA A 260 -16.17 10.18 -2.54
CA ALA A 260 -14.75 10.45 -2.70
C ALA A 260 -13.92 9.33 -2.06
N PHE A 261 -12.90 8.87 -2.77
CA PHE A 261 -11.86 8.04 -2.18
C PHE A 261 -10.83 8.96 -1.52
N VAL A 262 -10.70 8.85 -0.21
CA VAL A 262 -9.72 9.57 0.59
C VAL A 262 -8.56 8.63 0.84
N GLU A 263 -7.48 8.84 0.10
CA GLU A 263 -6.28 8.02 0.16
C GLU A 263 -5.21 8.70 1.01
N ILE A 264 -4.58 7.94 1.91
CA ILE A 264 -3.37 8.36 2.61
C ILE A 264 -2.16 7.80 1.87
N LEU A 265 -1.35 8.68 1.32
CA LEU A 265 -0.11 8.36 0.62
C LEU A 265 1.03 8.46 1.62
N ASP A 266 1.48 7.31 2.10
CA ASP A 266 2.56 7.19 3.08
C ASP A 266 3.90 7.01 2.35
N PRO A 267 4.92 7.86 2.61
CA PRO A 267 6.25 7.69 2.05
C PRO A 267 6.90 6.36 2.50
N PRO A 268 8.01 5.96 1.86
CA PRO A 268 8.83 4.84 2.30
C PRO A 268 9.14 4.88 3.79
N LEU A 269 9.09 3.71 4.44
CA LEU A 269 9.50 3.59 5.83
C LEU A 269 10.99 3.94 5.93
N ARG A 270 11.35 4.78 6.90
CA ARG A 270 12.74 5.11 7.19
C ARG A 270 13.28 4.13 8.23
N LEU A 271 14.29 3.37 7.82
CA LEU A 271 15.00 2.45 8.68
C LEU A 271 16.42 2.97 8.91
N VAL A 272 16.75 3.32 10.14
CA VAL A 272 18.11 3.69 10.54
C VAL A 272 18.77 2.49 11.19
N ILE A 273 19.92 2.07 10.65
CA ILE A 273 20.67 0.92 11.13
C ILE A 273 21.98 1.43 11.74
N CYS A 274 22.07 1.41 13.06
CA CYS A 274 23.26 1.82 13.80
C CYS A 274 24.22 0.62 13.95
N GLY A 275 25.29 0.63 13.15
CA GLY A 275 26.26 -0.44 13.02
C GLY A 275 26.32 -0.97 11.59
N ALA A 276 27.46 -0.78 10.94
CA ALA A 276 27.74 -1.23 9.58
C ALA A 276 28.46 -2.61 9.56
N GLY A 277 28.09 -3.50 10.48
CA GLY A 277 28.59 -4.88 10.56
C GLY A 277 28.25 -5.72 9.31
N HIS A 278 28.70 -6.97 9.27
CA HIS A 278 28.36 -7.87 8.16
C HIS A 278 26.88 -8.30 8.20
N ASP A 279 26.33 -8.40 9.39
CA ASP A 279 24.94 -8.72 9.71
C ASP A 279 23.94 -7.63 9.31
N ALA A 280 24.39 -6.37 9.18
CA ALA A 280 23.56 -5.29 8.66
C ALA A 280 23.22 -5.44 7.16
N ILE A 281 24.04 -6.17 6.39
CA ILE A 281 23.87 -6.33 4.94
C ILE A 281 22.53 -7.01 4.59
N PRO A 282 22.20 -8.21 5.12
CA PRO A 282 20.91 -8.83 4.84
C PRO A 282 19.72 -8.00 5.34
N LEU A 283 19.88 -7.23 6.42
CA LEU A 283 18.83 -6.33 6.89
C LEU A 283 18.56 -5.19 5.91
N VAL A 284 19.61 -4.53 5.39
CA VAL A 284 19.49 -3.51 4.33
C VAL A 284 18.80 -4.08 3.10
N ARG A 285 19.22 -5.27 2.66
CA ARG A 285 18.60 -5.95 1.51
C ARG A 285 17.13 -6.26 1.75
N ALA A 286 16.79 -6.83 2.91
CA ALA A 286 15.41 -7.16 3.26
C ALA A 286 14.51 -5.91 3.34
N ALA A 287 15.04 -4.81 3.87
CA ALA A 287 14.36 -3.52 3.91
C ALA A 287 14.13 -2.96 2.48
N SER A 288 15.14 -3.02 1.61
CA SER A 288 15.03 -2.57 0.22
C SER A 288 13.99 -3.37 -0.56
N LEU A 289 13.88 -4.69 -0.35
CA LEU A 289 12.84 -5.52 -0.97
C LEU A 289 11.41 -5.08 -0.61
N LEU A 290 11.23 -4.42 0.55
CA LEU A 290 9.95 -3.85 0.96
C LEU A 290 9.78 -2.38 0.55
N GLY A 291 10.72 -1.84 -0.22
CA GLY A 291 10.74 -0.44 -0.64
C GLY A 291 11.01 0.54 0.51
N TRP A 292 11.74 0.12 1.55
CA TRP A 292 12.09 1.00 2.68
C TRP A 292 13.39 1.76 2.40
N SER A 293 13.51 2.97 2.95
CA SER A 293 14.71 3.80 2.89
C SER A 293 15.63 3.44 4.05
N ALA A 294 16.54 2.49 3.83
CA ALA A 294 17.53 2.05 4.82
C ALA A 294 18.78 2.95 4.81
N THR A 295 19.01 3.66 5.91
CA THR A 295 20.23 4.46 6.15
C THR A 295 21.14 3.74 7.12
N VAL A 296 22.40 3.50 6.71
CA VAL A 296 23.39 2.83 7.57
C VAL A 296 24.25 3.89 8.25
N VAL A 297 24.31 3.83 9.58
CA VAL A 297 25.07 4.74 10.44
C VAL A 297 26.22 3.98 11.10
N ASP A 298 27.42 4.51 11.00
CA ASP A 298 28.59 3.99 11.73
C ASP A 298 29.59 5.14 11.94
N ASP A 299 30.52 4.99 12.87
CA ASP A 299 31.63 5.94 13.08
C ASP A 299 32.92 5.47 12.36
N ARG A 300 32.88 4.31 11.70
CA ARG A 300 34.01 3.76 10.93
C ARG A 300 33.73 3.93 9.44
N ALA A 301 34.27 5.00 8.86
CA ALA A 301 34.10 5.36 7.45
C ALA A 301 34.35 4.20 6.46
N MET A 302 35.32 3.33 6.73
CA MET A 302 35.65 2.18 5.86
C MET A 302 34.50 1.18 5.67
N PHE A 303 33.56 1.11 6.62
CA PHE A 303 32.41 0.20 6.54
C PHE A 303 31.27 0.79 5.72
N LEU A 304 31.21 2.11 5.55
CA LEU A 304 30.11 2.84 4.90
C LEU A 304 30.38 3.01 3.40
N ASN A 305 30.08 1.98 2.62
CA ASN A 305 30.28 2.03 1.17
C ASN A 305 29.27 1.18 0.40
N GLN A 306 29.03 1.58 -0.86
CA GLN A 306 28.06 0.95 -1.75
C GLN A 306 28.45 -0.47 -2.17
N GLU A 307 29.74 -0.82 -2.17
CA GLU A 307 30.17 -2.19 -2.52
C GLU A 307 29.67 -3.21 -1.49
N ARG A 308 29.67 -2.83 -0.20
CA ARG A 308 29.15 -3.65 0.90
C ARG A 308 27.64 -3.59 1.02
N PHE A 309 27.04 -2.42 0.78
CA PHE A 309 25.60 -2.21 0.87
C PHE A 309 25.05 -1.64 -0.45
N PRO A 310 24.95 -2.45 -1.52
CA PRO A 310 24.44 -1.99 -2.82
C PRO A 310 23.02 -1.42 -2.77
N GLU A 311 22.22 -1.87 -1.81
CA GLU A 311 20.81 -1.50 -1.67
C GLU A 311 20.57 -0.43 -0.58
N ALA A 312 21.61 0.10 0.08
CA ALA A 312 21.45 1.17 1.06
C ALA A 312 20.98 2.47 0.38
N HIS A 313 20.03 3.14 1.03
CA HIS A 313 19.53 4.44 0.58
C HIS A 313 20.55 5.55 0.85
N ALA A 314 21.18 5.52 2.03
CA ALA A 314 22.18 6.51 2.42
C ALA A 314 23.16 5.94 3.45
N PHE A 315 24.30 6.62 3.61
CA PHE A 315 25.27 6.38 4.66
C PHE A 315 25.45 7.66 5.49
N VAL A 316 25.55 7.50 6.80
CA VAL A 316 25.86 8.60 7.72
C VAL A 316 27.06 8.21 8.56
N LEU A 317 28.15 8.97 8.40
CA LEU A 317 29.31 8.89 9.28
C LEU A 317 29.04 9.79 10.48
N VAL A 318 29.16 9.23 11.69
CA VAL A 318 29.15 10.01 12.94
C VAL A 318 30.54 9.98 13.56
N ASP A 319 30.97 11.07 14.21
CA ASP A 319 32.24 11.05 14.94
C ASP A 319 32.14 10.21 16.22
N GLU A 320 30.97 10.27 16.88
CA GLU A 320 30.65 9.49 18.07
C GLU A 320 29.21 8.94 17.97
N PRO A 321 28.94 7.72 18.48
CA PRO A 321 27.59 7.14 18.48
C PRO A 321 26.53 8.00 19.19
N SER A 322 26.95 8.79 20.18
CA SER A 322 26.10 9.73 20.95
C SER A 322 25.50 10.85 20.09
N GLU A 323 26.05 11.12 18.91
CA GLU A 323 25.65 12.23 18.05
C GLU A 323 24.64 11.83 16.96
N VAL A 324 24.20 10.55 16.90
CA VAL A 324 23.31 10.06 15.84
C VAL A 324 22.02 10.88 15.71
N ALA A 325 21.39 11.28 16.82
CA ALA A 325 20.15 12.05 16.81
C ALA A 325 20.31 13.46 16.23
N LYS A 326 21.53 13.99 16.18
CA LYS A 326 21.87 15.28 15.56
C LYS A 326 22.27 15.12 14.09
N ALA A 327 22.86 13.97 13.75
CA ALA A 327 23.37 13.70 12.41
C ALA A 327 22.27 13.33 11.40
N ILE A 328 21.14 12.79 11.86
CA ILE A 328 20.02 12.39 11.03
C ILE A 328 18.68 12.69 11.70
N THR A 329 17.68 13.08 10.90
CA THR A 329 16.31 13.29 11.37
C THR A 329 15.69 11.97 11.82
N ILE A 330 15.35 11.89 13.11
CA ILE A 330 14.68 10.74 13.72
C ILE A 330 13.41 11.24 14.40
N ASP A 331 12.26 10.83 13.87
CA ASP A 331 10.92 11.25 14.34
C ASP A 331 10.00 10.02 14.52
N ALA A 332 8.70 10.29 14.76
CA ALA A 332 7.65 9.30 15.05
C ALA A 332 7.35 8.27 13.94
N ARG A 333 8.11 8.27 12.84
CA ARG A 333 7.99 7.34 11.72
C ARG A 333 9.32 6.69 11.34
N THR A 334 10.40 7.08 12.01
CA THR A 334 11.69 6.42 11.89
C THR A 334 11.72 5.19 12.79
N PHE A 335 12.12 4.06 12.21
CA PHE A 335 12.43 2.82 12.90
C PHE A 335 13.95 2.70 13.01
N VAL A 336 14.45 2.32 14.17
CA VAL A 336 15.89 2.24 14.42
C VAL A 336 16.26 0.84 14.87
N VAL A 337 17.39 0.32 14.37
CA VAL A 337 17.97 -0.94 14.82
C VAL A 337 19.44 -0.71 15.20
N VAL A 338 19.78 -0.98 16.45
CA VAL A 338 21.13 -0.88 16.99
C VAL A 338 21.77 -2.27 17.01
N MET A 339 22.86 -2.43 16.25
CA MET A 339 23.52 -3.72 16.02
C MET A 339 25.03 -3.58 15.85
N THR A 340 25.68 -2.81 16.73
CA THR A 340 27.13 -2.59 16.61
C THR A 340 27.97 -3.75 17.16
N HIS A 341 27.33 -4.68 17.89
CA HIS A 341 27.95 -5.74 18.71
C HIS A 341 28.83 -5.24 19.86
N ASN A 342 29.00 -3.94 20.03
CA ASN A 342 29.84 -3.35 21.06
C ASN A 342 28.99 -2.67 22.14
N PHE A 343 29.14 -3.12 23.39
CA PHE A 343 28.26 -2.73 24.48
C PHE A 343 28.30 -1.22 24.76
N LEU A 344 29.49 -0.61 24.75
CA LEU A 344 29.64 0.82 25.02
C LEU A 344 29.04 1.65 23.89
N ARG A 345 29.27 1.24 22.64
CA ARG A 345 28.72 1.93 21.46
C ARG A 345 27.20 1.83 21.39
N ASP A 346 26.64 0.64 21.65
CA ASP A 346 25.19 0.44 21.71
C ASP A 346 24.56 1.30 22.82
N LYS A 347 25.24 1.48 23.97
CA LYS A 347 24.78 2.36 25.05
C LYS A 347 24.72 3.83 24.61
N GLU A 348 25.76 4.31 23.94
CA GLU A 348 25.81 5.69 23.44
C GLU A 348 24.77 5.95 22.34
N TYR A 349 24.59 5.01 21.40
CA TYR A 349 23.49 5.08 20.43
C TYR A 349 22.14 5.13 21.13
N LEU A 350 21.88 4.20 22.06
CA LEU A 350 20.62 4.16 22.80
C LEU A 350 20.36 5.46 23.57
N ARG A 351 21.38 6.03 24.24
CA ARG A 351 21.25 7.33 24.93
C ARG A 351 20.77 8.43 23.98
N SER A 352 21.40 8.53 22.81
CA SER A 352 21.05 9.53 21.79
C SER A 352 19.65 9.30 21.22
N LEU A 353 19.32 8.06 20.86
CA LEU A 353 18.03 7.72 20.24
C LEU A 353 16.85 7.95 21.18
N LEU A 354 17.02 7.76 22.49
CA LEU A 354 15.96 8.01 23.48
C LEU A 354 15.62 9.49 23.67
N THR A 355 16.43 10.43 23.15
CA THR A 355 16.07 11.85 23.10
C THR A 355 15.17 12.20 21.92
N THR A 356 14.88 11.24 21.04
CA THR A 356 14.07 11.42 19.82
C THR A 356 12.68 10.81 19.97
N ASP A 357 11.82 11.15 19.00
CA ASP A 357 10.46 10.61 18.88
C ASP A 357 10.41 9.28 18.10
N ALA A 358 11.56 8.62 17.84
CA ALA A 358 11.62 7.33 17.11
C ALA A 358 10.50 6.38 17.54
N ARG A 359 9.69 5.87 16.60
CA ARG A 359 8.56 4.98 16.93
C ARG A 359 9.02 3.67 17.56
N TYR A 360 10.21 3.22 17.19
CA TYR A 360 10.75 1.90 17.51
C TYR A 360 12.29 1.96 17.56
N VAL A 361 12.87 1.42 18.63
CA VAL A 361 14.32 1.28 18.81
C VAL A 361 14.64 -0.17 19.17
N ALA A 362 15.09 -0.94 18.19
CA ALA A 362 15.52 -2.31 18.41
C ALA A 362 16.98 -2.39 18.86
N MET A 363 17.24 -3.31 19.79
CA MET A 363 18.56 -3.64 20.29
C MET A 363 18.87 -5.09 19.91
N LEU A 364 19.83 -5.28 19.01
CA LEU A 364 20.30 -6.63 18.67
C LEU A 364 21.09 -7.22 19.85
N GLY A 365 20.71 -8.44 20.22
CA GLY A 365 21.39 -9.23 21.26
C GLY A 365 20.44 -9.75 22.34
N PRO A 366 20.96 -10.51 23.32
CA PRO A 366 20.14 -11.15 24.35
C PRO A 366 19.41 -10.13 25.24
N ALA A 367 18.24 -10.50 25.76
CA ALA A 367 17.42 -9.64 26.64
C ALA A 367 18.22 -9.06 27.82
N ALA A 368 19.08 -9.89 28.44
CA ALA A 368 19.93 -9.48 29.55
C ALA A 368 20.90 -8.34 29.19
N ARG A 369 21.39 -8.28 27.93
CA ARG A 369 22.25 -7.19 27.46
C ARG A 369 21.46 -5.89 27.40
N THR A 370 20.27 -5.91 26.80
CA THR A 370 19.40 -4.72 26.72
C THR A 370 18.99 -4.21 28.09
N GLN A 371 18.62 -5.11 29.01
CA GLN A 371 18.30 -4.75 30.40
C GLN A 371 19.47 -4.05 31.09
N ARG A 372 20.70 -4.56 30.88
CA ARG A 372 21.91 -3.95 31.44
C ARG A 372 22.20 -2.57 30.84
N LEU A 373 22.02 -2.38 29.53
CA LEU A 373 22.18 -1.06 28.88
C LEU A 373 21.21 -0.03 29.48
N VAL A 374 19.94 -0.41 29.63
CA VAL A 374 18.89 0.45 30.21
C VAL A 374 19.20 0.79 31.67
N MET A 375 19.68 -0.19 32.46
CA MET A 375 20.05 0.03 33.86
C MET A 375 21.24 0.99 33.99
N GLU A 376 22.32 0.79 33.22
CA GLU A 376 23.49 1.68 33.27
C GLU A 376 23.15 3.12 32.85
N LEU A 377 22.26 3.30 31.85
CA LEU A 377 21.79 4.63 31.45
C LEU A 377 21.00 5.34 32.57
N ASP A 378 20.14 4.60 33.27
CA ASP A 378 19.37 5.13 34.41
C ASP A 378 20.31 5.56 35.56
N GLU A 379 21.29 4.71 35.90
CA GLU A 379 22.31 5.00 36.91
C GLU A 379 23.20 6.20 36.57
N GLU A 380 23.49 6.41 35.29
CA GLU A 380 24.28 7.53 34.77
C GLU A 380 23.49 8.85 34.64
N GLY A 381 22.26 8.89 35.14
CA GLY A 381 21.45 10.11 35.15
C GLY A 381 20.71 10.36 33.83
N THR A 382 20.44 9.31 33.05
CA THR A 382 19.50 9.34 31.92
C THR A 382 18.25 8.51 32.25
N PRO A 383 17.32 9.01 33.09
CA PRO A 383 16.15 8.22 33.47
C PRO A 383 15.30 7.84 32.27
N ILE A 384 14.97 6.55 32.18
CA ILE A 384 14.17 5.99 31.10
C ILE A 384 12.73 5.89 31.58
N THR A 385 11.91 6.87 31.16
CA THR A 385 10.46 6.88 31.40
C THR A 385 9.79 5.65 30.79
N GLU A 386 8.59 5.33 31.25
CA GLU A 386 7.84 4.18 30.72
C GLU A 386 7.57 4.31 29.21
N ASP A 387 7.23 5.51 28.73
CA ASP A 387 7.02 5.77 27.30
C ASP A 387 8.31 5.58 26.47
N ARG A 388 9.49 5.84 27.05
CA ARG A 388 10.78 5.56 26.39
C ARG A 388 11.07 4.07 26.40
N ARG A 389 10.83 3.40 27.53
CA ARG A 389 10.99 1.95 27.68
C ARG A 389 10.10 1.17 26.73
N ALA A 390 8.86 1.59 26.54
CA ALA A 390 7.89 0.94 25.65
C ALA A 390 8.31 0.91 24.18
N ARG A 391 9.22 1.81 23.77
CA ARG A 391 9.77 1.88 22.40
C ARG A 391 11.05 1.05 22.22
N ILE A 392 11.61 0.49 23.28
CA ILE A 392 12.83 -0.33 23.23
C ILE A 392 12.44 -1.79 23.01
N HIS A 393 12.90 -2.36 21.90
CA HIS A 393 12.68 -3.76 21.53
C HIS A 393 13.99 -4.53 21.66
N GLY A 394 14.10 -5.40 22.66
CA GLY A 394 15.33 -6.14 22.93
C GLY A 394 15.04 -7.48 23.61
N PRO A 395 15.30 -8.63 22.95
CA PRO A 395 16.00 -8.80 21.66
C PRO A 395 15.22 -8.23 20.46
N ALA A 396 15.94 -7.76 19.45
CA ALA A 396 15.35 -7.32 18.19
C ALA A 396 14.82 -8.50 17.36
N GLY A 397 13.61 -8.36 16.82
CA GLY A 397 12.97 -9.32 15.93
C GLY A 397 11.93 -10.24 16.60
N LEU A 398 11.07 -10.84 15.76
CA LEU A 398 10.10 -11.84 16.20
C LEU A 398 10.80 -13.14 16.64
N ASP A 399 10.17 -13.88 17.55
CA ASP A 399 10.62 -15.21 17.97
C ASP A 399 10.36 -16.25 16.87
N LEU A 400 11.28 -16.31 15.91
CA LEU A 400 11.28 -17.28 14.81
C LEU A 400 12.25 -18.44 15.05
N GLY A 401 12.98 -18.44 16.16
CA GLY A 401 14.15 -19.31 16.35
C GLY A 401 15.29 -19.02 15.36
N ALA A 402 15.40 -17.77 14.90
CA ALA A 402 16.30 -17.36 13.83
C ALA A 402 17.79 -17.55 14.17
N GLU A 403 18.54 -18.15 13.25
CA GLU A 403 19.99 -18.31 13.33
C GLU A 403 20.71 -17.64 12.15
N GLY A 404 21.84 -17.01 12.44
CA GLY A 404 22.62 -16.30 11.42
C GLY A 404 21.98 -14.98 10.97
N PRO A 405 22.74 -14.13 10.25
CA PRO A 405 22.32 -12.76 9.97
C PRO A 405 21.13 -12.68 9.01
N GLU A 406 20.97 -13.63 8.09
CA GLU A 406 19.85 -13.64 7.12
C GLU A 406 18.50 -13.90 7.81
N GLU A 407 18.40 -14.90 8.68
CA GLU A 407 17.17 -15.21 9.39
C GLU A 407 16.85 -14.14 10.45
N ILE A 408 17.88 -13.64 11.14
CA ILE A 408 17.73 -12.52 12.09
C ILE A 408 17.19 -11.28 11.37
N ALA A 409 17.66 -10.98 10.16
CA ALA A 409 17.12 -9.89 9.36
C ALA A 409 15.62 -10.09 9.05
N GLN A 410 15.18 -11.31 8.74
CA GLN A 410 13.75 -11.60 8.54
C GLN A 410 12.94 -11.43 9.83
N ALA A 411 13.48 -11.86 10.97
CA ALA A 411 12.85 -11.67 12.27
C ALA A 411 12.65 -10.18 12.60
N ILE A 412 13.69 -9.35 12.39
CA ILE A 412 13.65 -7.89 12.62
C ILE A 412 12.66 -7.23 11.66
N VAL A 413 12.71 -7.54 10.37
CA VAL A 413 11.77 -7.00 9.39
C VAL A 413 10.33 -7.39 9.72
N GLY A 414 10.09 -8.64 10.12
CA GLY A 414 8.79 -9.11 10.58
C GLY A 414 8.28 -8.33 11.79
N GLU A 415 9.15 -8.05 12.77
CA GLU A 415 8.80 -7.26 13.95
C GLU A 415 8.46 -5.81 13.55
N ILE A 416 9.26 -5.18 12.70
CA ILE A 416 9.00 -3.81 12.22
C ILE A 416 7.64 -3.74 11.52
N VAL A 417 7.29 -4.73 10.68
CA VAL A 417 5.98 -4.81 10.04
C VAL A 417 4.86 -4.95 11.08
N ALA A 418 5.04 -5.80 12.10
CA ALA A 418 4.06 -6.00 13.16
C ALA A 418 3.83 -4.71 13.96
N VAL A 419 4.90 -4.06 14.43
CA VAL A 419 4.86 -2.80 15.18
C VAL A 419 4.21 -1.69 14.36
N ARG A 420 4.61 -1.52 13.09
CA ARG A 420 4.00 -0.51 12.19
C ARG A 420 2.48 -0.71 12.06
N ARG A 421 2.00 -1.96 12.13
CA ARG A 421 0.57 -2.30 11.99
C ARG A 421 -0.16 -2.44 13.32
N GLY A 422 0.48 -2.14 14.45
CA GLY A 422 -0.10 -2.32 15.78
C GLY A 422 -0.48 -3.78 16.07
N ARG A 423 0.40 -4.73 15.70
CA ARG A 423 0.21 -6.16 15.87
C ARG A 423 1.38 -6.75 16.67
N ASP A 424 1.12 -7.85 17.37
CA ASP A 424 2.13 -8.54 18.19
C ASP A 424 3.03 -9.49 17.38
N GLY A 425 2.59 -9.90 16.17
CA GLY A 425 3.21 -11.00 15.43
C GLY A 425 2.74 -12.38 15.94
N GLY A 426 2.96 -13.44 15.15
CA GLY A 426 2.55 -14.81 15.49
C GLY A 426 1.96 -15.59 14.31
N PHE A 427 1.57 -16.84 14.55
CA PHE A 427 1.05 -17.70 13.49
C PHE A 427 -0.38 -17.30 13.09
N LEU A 428 -0.57 -16.94 11.81
CA LEU A 428 -1.88 -16.58 11.28
C LEU A 428 -2.94 -17.69 11.43
N LYS A 429 -2.54 -18.97 11.47
CA LYS A 429 -3.45 -20.12 11.66
C LYS A 429 -4.21 -20.08 13.00
N GLU A 430 -3.65 -19.39 14.00
CA GLU A 430 -4.22 -19.29 15.34
C GLU A 430 -5.21 -18.12 15.46
N ARG A 431 -5.28 -17.27 14.43
CA ARG A 431 -6.20 -16.14 14.39
C ARG A 431 -7.57 -16.60 13.86
N PRO A 432 -8.65 -16.47 14.67
CA PRO A 432 -10.00 -16.84 14.23
C PRO A 432 -10.67 -15.76 13.37
N THR A 433 -10.05 -14.59 13.24
CA THR A 433 -10.58 -13.43 12.52
C THR A 433 -9.78 -13.13 11.25
N PRO A 434 -10.38 -12.45 10.25
CA PRO A 434 -9.65 -12.02 9.05
C PRO A 434 -8.41 -11.19 9.41
N ILE A 435 -7.33 -11.30 8.61
CA ILE A 435 -6.06 -10.59 8.81
C ILE A 435 -6.28 -9.07 8.90
N HIS A 436 -7.12 -8.55 8.03
CA HIS A 436 -7.49 -7.14 7.97
C HIS A 436 -8.87 -6.92 8.58
N ASP A 437 -8.98 -5.89 9.39
CA ASP A 437 -10.26 -5.50 9.96
C ASP A 437 -11.21 -5.11 8.83
N ARG A 438 -12.43 -5.65 8.87
CA ARG A 438 -13.46 -5.29 7.90
C ARG A 438 -13.96 -3.89 8.28
N PRO A 439 -14.08 -2.95 7.32
CA PRO A 439 -14.81 -1.72 7.58
C PRO A 439 -16.19 -2.11 8.11
N ARG A 440 -16.57 -1.59 9.29
CA ARG A 440 -17.92 -1.84 9.80
C ARG A 440 -18.89 -1.26 8.77
N PRO A 441 -19.87 -2.04 8.26
CA PRO A 441 -20.96 -1.43 7.49
C PRO A 441 -21.59 -0.34 8.35
N GLY A 442 -21.87 0.80 7.70
CA GLY A 442 -22.13 2.09 8.31
C GLY A 442 -22.83 2.05 9.66
N THR A 443 -22.27 2.77 10.63
CA THR A 443 -23.09 3.29 11.72
C THR A 443 -23.99 4.33 11.06
N GLU A 444 -25.17 3.91 10.61
CA GLU A 444 -26.26 4.85 10.38
C GLU A 444 -26.45 5.58 11.72
N ALA A 445 -26.00 6.82 11.77
CA ALA A 445 -26.41 7.73 12.81
C ALA A 445 -27.94 7.78 12.75
N ARG A 446 -28.58 7.31 13.82
CA ARG A 446 -30.02 7.42 14.01
C ARG A 446 -30.48 8.87 14.02
#